data_AF-A0A955WNA1-F1
#
_entry.id   AF-A0A955WNA1-F1
#
_cell.length_a   1.000
_cell.length_b   1.000
_cell.length_c   1.000
_cell.angle_alpha   90.00
_cell.angle_beta   90.00
_cell.angle_gamma   90.00
#
_symmetry.space_group_name_H-M   'P 1'
#
loop_
_entity.id
_entity.type
_entity.pdbx_description
1 polymer ?
#
loop_
_entity_poly.entity_id
_entity_poly.type
_entity_poly.pdbx_seq_one_letter_code
_entity_poly.pdbx_strand_id
1 'polypeptide(L)'
;LRVFVIFDHGGGLLSPPDTLGYAFASTLPVGRTATSDRFDNVKFIAVAGPNGYDGGWIEVERDLVADYKAAFGKAPPRIKAIGIKSDGNNTDAKAAAVIDSIEILPR
;
A
#
# COMPACT_ATOMS: atom_id res chain seq x y z
N LEU A 1 0.66 -5.93 8.45
CA LEU A 1 -0.56 -5.62 7.65
C LEU A 1 -0.17 -4.69 6.52
N ARG A 2 -0.66 -4.97 5.31
CA ARG A 2 -0.56 -4.09 4.15
C ARG A 2 -1.89 -4.07 3.39
N VAL A 3 -2.24 -2.91 2.87
CA VAL A 3 -3.35 -2.72 1.92
C VAL A 3 -2.76 -2.32 0.59
N PHE A 4 -3.19 -2.98 -0.49
CA PHE A 4 -2.69 -2.77 -1.83
C PHE A 4 -3.79 -2.18 -2.70
N VAL A 5 -3.46 -1.16 -3.48
CA VAL A 5 -4.29 -0.67 -4.57
C VAL A 5 -3.61 -1.06 -5.88
N ILE A 6 -4.28 -1.92 -6.63
CA ILE A 6 -3.76 -2.49 -7.88
C ILE A 6 -4.43 -1.74 -9.02
N PHE A 7 -3.61 -1.15 -9.87
CA PHE A 7 -4.06 -0.38 -11.03
C PHE A 7 -4.09 -1.28 -12.27
N ASP A 8 -4.92 -0.94 -13.24
CA ASP A 8 -4.90 -1.64 -14.52
C ASP A 8 -3.61 -1.34 -15.29
N HIS A 9 -3.33 -2.09 -16.36
CA HIS A 9 -2.06 -2.03 -17.07
C HIS A 9 -1.84 -0.75 -17.90
N GLY A 10 -2.75 0.22 -17.85
CA GLY A 10 -2.65 1.47 -18.61
C GLY A 10 -2.52 1.28 -20.12
N GLY A 11 -2.99 0.14 -20.67
CA GLY A 11 -2.96 -0.18 -22.10
C GLY A 11 -1.95 -1.26 -22.53
N GLY A 12 -1.06 -1.74 -21.65
CA GLY A 12 -0.11 -2.82 -21.98
C GLY A 12 -0.64 -4.22 -21.60
N LEU A 13 -0.74 -5.16 -22.54
CA LEU A 13 -1.30 -6.49 -22.26
C LEU A 13 -0.37 -7.42 -21.45
N LEU A 14 0.94 -7.13 -21.43
CA LEU A 14 1.97 -8.04 -20.92
C LEU A 14 2.78 -7.50 -19.73
N SER A 15 2.69 -6.21 -19.40
CA SER A 15 3.42 -5.63 -18.27
C SER A 15 2.70 -5.93 -16.96
N PRO A 16 3.37 -6.21 -15.85
CA PRO A 16 2.70 -6.36 -14.56
C PRO A 16 2.00 -5.04 -14.16
N PRO A 17 0.85 -5.10 -13.49
CA PRO A 17 0.10 -3.90 -13.11
C PRO A 17 0.85 -3.09 -12.06
N ASP A 18 0.89 -1.77 -12.20
CA ASP A 18 1.42 -0.89 -11.15
C ASP A 18 0.60 -1.05 -9.87
N THR A 19 1.27 -1.11 -8.73
CA THR A 19 0.63 -1.38 -7.44
C THR A 19 1.19 -0.46 -6.37
N LEU A 20 0.31 0.23 -5.66
CA LEU A 20 0.64 0.93 -4.41
C LEU A 20 0.36 0.00 -3.23
N GLY A 21 1.29 -0.12 -2.29
CA GLY A 21 1.11 -0.84 -1.04
C GLY A 21 1.23 0.11 0.16
N TYR A 22 0.19 0.25 0.96
CA TYR A 22 0.22 0.98 2.22
C TYR A 22 0.60 0.02 3.33
N ALA A 23 1.71 0.29 4.01
CA ALA A 23 2.29 -0.61 4.99
C ALA A 23 2.45 0.05 6.36
N PHE A 24 2.17 -0.73 7.40
CA PHE A 24 2.72 -0.46 8.73
C PHE A 24 4.21 -0.80 8.68
N ALA A 25 5.05 0.23 8.72
CA ALA A 25 6.50 0.08 8.55
C ALA A 25 7.21 0.12 9.91
N SER A 26 8.14 -0.79 10.13
CA SER A 26 8.96 -0.80 11.35
C SER A 26 10.11 0.22 11.30
N THR A 27 10.64 0.49 10.11
CA THR A 27 11.87 1.31 9.94
C THR A 27 11.73 2.45 8.96
N LEU A 28 10.79 2.36 8.00
CA LEU A 28 10.56 3.41 7.01
C LEU A 28 9.72 4.54 7.64
N PRO A 29 10.18 5.80 7.65
CA PRO A 29 9.40 6.91 8.19
C PRO A 29 8.04 7.04 7.49
N VAL A 30 7.00 7.37 8.24
CA VAL A 30 5.65 7.58 7.71
C VAL A 30 5.66 8.62 6.59
N GLY A 31 4.91 8.34 5.52
CA GLY A 31 4.83 9.14 4.31
C GLY A 31 5.97 8.90 3.30
N ARG A 32 6.99 8.10 3.64
CA ARG A 32 8.05 7.75 2.69
C ARG A 32 7.66 6.56 1.82
N THR A 33 8.18 6.58 0.60
CA THR A 33 7.97 5.53 -0.40
C THR A 33 9.24 4.69 -0.57
N ALA A 34 9.08 3.37 -0.69
CA ALA A 34 10.12 2.41 -1.04
C ALA A 34 9.66 1.54 -2.22
N THR A 35 10.59 1.10 -3.06
CA THR A 35 10.29 0.09 -4.09
C THR A 35 10.40 -1.30 -3.47
N SER A 36 9.53 -2.22 -3.87
CA SER A 36 9.65 -3.62 -3.48
C SER A 36 10.93 -4.25 -4.04
N ASP A 37 11.70 -4.93 -3.20
CA ASP A 37 12.94 -5.62 -3.60
C ASP A 37 12.70 -6.79 -4.58
N ARG A 38 11.44 -7.22 -4.74
CA ARG A 38 11.05 -8.34 -5.62
C ARG A 38 10.37 -7.89 -6.92
N PHE A 39 9.72 -6.73 -6.91
CA PHE A 39 8.81 -6.32 -7.97
C PHE A 39 8.87 -4.81 -8.16
N ASP A 40 9.53 -4.34 -9.22
CA ASP A 40 9.76 -2.90 -9.44
C ASP A 40 8.47 -2.08 -9.63
N ASN A 41 7.40 -2.75 -10.09
CA ASN A 41 6.05 -2.20 -10.27
C ASN A 41 5.27 -2.06 -8.95
N VAL A 42 5.82 -2.49 -7.82
CA VAL A 42 5.20 -2.37 -6.50
C VAL A 42 5.94 -1.31 -5.69
N LYS A 43 5.21 -0.26 -5.29
CA LYS A 43 5.72 0.83 -4.47
C LYS A 43 5.02 0.83 -3.12
N PHE A 44 5.78 0.75 -2.04
CA PHE A 44 5.28 0.77 -0.68
C PHE A 44 5.34 2.16 -0.08
N ILE A 45 4.26 2.61 0.56
CA ILE A 45 4.17 3.87 1.30
C ILE A 45 3.95 3.50 2.77
N ALA A 46 4.83 4.00 3.65
CA ALA A 46 4.65 3.84 5.09
C ALA A 46 3.48 4.73 5.56
N VAL A 47 2.46 4.14 6.17
CA VAL A 47 1.30 4.88 6.69
C VAL A 47 1.24 4.92 8.21
N ALA A 48 1.96 4.01 8.86
CA ALA A 48 2.12 3.99 10.31
C ALA A 48 3.49 3.39 10.65
N GLY A 49 4.00 3.75 11.83
CA GLY A 49 5.32 3.37 12.33
C GLY A 49 5.26 2.63 13.67
N PRO A 50 6.36 2.04 14.17
CA PRO A 50 6.37 1.27 15.42
C PRO A 50 5.91 2.07 16.64
N ASN A 51 6.07 3.39 16.63
CA ASN A 51 5.63 4.29 17.70
C ASN A 51 4.18 4.78 17.53
N GLY A 52 3.50 4.39 16.45
CA GLY A 52 2.18 4.88 16.08
C GLY A 52 1.03 3.91 16.38
N TYR A 53 1.30 2.77 17.04
CA TYR A 53 0.28 1.83 17.48
C TYR A 53 0.35 1.66 19.00
N ASP A 54 -0.67 2.15 19.69
CA ASP A 54 -0.84 2.08 21.14
C ASP A 54 -1.81 0.98 21.57
N GLY A 55 -2.22 0.12 20.63
CA GLY A 55 -3.25 -0.91 20.84
C GLY A 55 -4.65 -0.49 20.34
N GLY A 56 -4.82 0.73 19.86
CA GLY A 56 -6.07 1.24 19.31
C GLY A 56 -6.23 1.08 17.79
N TRP A 57 -7.24 1.75 17.24
CA TRP A 57 -7.48 1.81 15.80
C TRP A 57 -6.57 2.87 15.16
N ILE A 58 -6.05 2.55 13.97
CA ILE A 58 -5.33 3.52 13.14
C ILE A 58 -6.17 3.79 11.91
N GLU A 59 -6.59 5.04 11.76
CA GLU A 59 -7.26 5.54 10.57
C GLU A 59 -6.22 6.08 9.58
N VAL A 60 -6.36 5.73 8.30
CA VAL A 60 -5.43 6.11 7.24
C VAL A 60 -6.21 6.65 6.06
N GLU A 61 -6.03 7.93 5.75
CA GLU A 61 -6.53 8.58 4.55
C GLU A 61 -5.38 8.93 3.61
N ARG A 62 -5.52 8.65 2.31
CA ARG A 62 -4.50 8.90 1.28
C ARG A 62 -5.11 9.38 -0.02
N ASP A 63 -4.41 10.30 -0.67
CA ASP A 63 -4.70 10.69 -2.05
C ASP A 63 -4.04 9.73 -3.03
N LEU A 64 -4.83 8.77 -3.53
CA LEU A 64 -4.36 7.75 -4.48
C LEU A 64 -3.76 8.35 -5.76
N VAL A 65 -4.26 9.50 -6.23
CA VAL A 65 -3.77 10.11 -7.46
C VAL A 65 -2.43 10.79 -7.23
N ALA A 66 -2.27 11.52 -6.11
CA ALA A 66 -1.00 12.13 -5.76
C ALA A 66 0.06 11.06 -5.47
N ASP A 67 -0.30 10.04 -4.70
CA ASP A 67 0.60 8.93 -4.35
C ASP A 67 1.06 8.18 -5.59
N TYR A 68 0.15 7.88 -6.53
CA TYR A 68 0.51 7.23 -7.78
C TYR A 68 1.45 8.10 -8.62
N LYS A 69 1.17 9.40 -8.76
CA LYS A 69 2.03 10.32 -9.50
C LYS A 69 3.42 10.43 -8.88
N ALA A 70 3.50 10.52 -7.55
CA ALA A 70 4.78 10.56 -6.84
C ALA A 70 5.58 9.26 -7.00
N ALA A 71 4.89 8.12 -7.00
CA ALA A 71 5.52 6.80 -7.05
C ALA A 71 5.95 6.36 -8.47
N PHE A 72 5.20 6.76 -9.49
CA PHE A 72 5.38 6.26 -10.87
C PHE A 72 5.60 7.38 -11.92
N GLY A 73 5.51 8.65 -11.55
CA GLY A 73 5.78 9.79 -12.43
C GLY A 73 4.75 10.03 -13.53
N LYS A 74 3.60 9.35 -13.49
CA LYS A 74 2.53 9.41 -14.51
C LYS A 74 1.15 9.41 -13.86
N ALA A 75 0.09 9.70 -14.63
CA ALA A 75 -1.27 9.63 -14.12
C ALA A 75 -1.72 8.16 -13.89
N PRO A 76 -2.51 7.87 -12.82
CA PRO A 76 -3.00 6.53 -12.58
C PRO A 76 -3.99 6.10 -13.66
N PRO A 77 -3.94 4.84 -14.13
CA PRO A 77 -5.04 4.23 -14.83
C PRO A 77 -6.15 3.85 -13.82
N ARG A 78 -7.18 3.14 -14.28
CA ARG A 78 -8.28 2.72 -13.41
C ARG A 78 -7.78 1.79 -12.31
N ILE A 79 -8.37 1.90 -11.12
CA ILE A 79 -8.20 0.91 -10.06
C ILE A 79 -8.87 -0.38 -10.51
N LYS A 80 -8.16 -1.49 -10.37
CA LYS A 80 -8.61 -2.83 -10.78
C LYS A 80 -9.00 -3.69 -9.58
N ALA A 81 -8.27 -3.57 -8.48
CA ALA A 81 -8.54 -4.34 -7.27
C ALA A 81 -7.93 -3.69 -6.03
N ILE A 82 -8.46 -4.08 -4.87
CA ILE A 82 -7.85 -3.87 -3.56
C ILE A 82 -7.37 -5.22 -3.04
N GLY A 83 -6.12 -5.28 -2.58
CA GLY A 83 -5.55 -6.45 -1.92
C GLY A 83 -5.28 -6.17 -0.46
N ILE A 84 -5.45 -7.19 0.40
CA ILE A 84 -5.15 -7.08 1.83
C ILE A 84 -4.20 -8.23 2.19
N LYS A 85 -3.14 -7.92 2.93
CA LYS A 85 -2.19 -8.93 3.41
C LYS A 85 -1.83 -8.69 4.86
N SER A 86 -2.09 -9.66 5.72
CA SER A 86 -1.38 -9.79 6.99
C SER A 86 -0.16 -10.67 6.77
N ASP A 87 1.01 -10.20 7.18
CA ASP A 87 2.29 -10.89 7.01
C ASP A 87 2.94 -11.16 8.36
N GLY A 88 2.91 -12.43 8.79
CA GLY A 88 3.70 -12.93 9.93
C GLY A 88 4.94 -13.71 9.52
N ASN A 89 5.19 -13.84 8.21
CA ASN A 89 6.11 -14.82 7.65
C ASN A 89 7.59 -14.41 7.71
N ASN A 90 7.92 -13.17 8.07
CA ASN A 90 9.31 -12.70 8.15
C ASN A 90 9.88 -12.73 9.57
N THR A 91 9.12 -13.23 10.55
CA THR A 91 9.49 -13.12 11.98
C THR A 91 9.23 -14.40 12.80
N ASP A 92 8.87 -15.53 12.17
CA ASP A 92 8.40 -16.76 12.86
C ASP A 92 7.30 -16.49 13.90
N ALA A 93 6.56 -15.39 13.75
CA ALA A 93 5.59 -14.90 14.70
C ALA A 93 4.18 -15.01 14.13
N LYS A 94 3.20 -15.22 15.02
CA LYS A 94 1.79 -15.12 14.66
C LYS A 94 1.44 -13.64 14.51
N ALA A 95 0.89 -13.26 13.36
CA ALA A 95 0.38 -11.92 13.11
C ALA A 95 -1.14 -11.96 12.90
N ALA A 96 -1.86 -11.19 13.69
CA ALA A 96 -3.29 -10.93 13.51
C ALA A 96 -3.49 -9.44 13.23
N ALA A 97 -4.50 -9.13 12.42
CA ALA A 97 -4.94 -7.78 12.16
C ALA A 97 -6.46 -7.78 12.04
N VAL A 98 -7.09 -6.73 12.56
CA VAL A 98 -8.53 -6.49 12.40
C VAL A 98 -8.68 -5.28 11.49
N ILE A 99 -9.66 -5.35 10.59
CA ILE A 99 -10.01 -4.27 9.68
C ILE A 99 -11.49 -3.99 9.91
N ASP A 100 -11.83 -2.72 10.06
CA ASP A 100 -13.21 -2.28 10.15
C ASP A 100 -13.75 -1.99 8.73
N SER A 101 -13.39 -0.85 8.16
CA SER A 101 -13.81 -0.43 6.82
C SER A 101 -12.63 -0.15 5.87
N ILE A 102 -12.90 -0.27 4.58
CA ILE A 102 -12.04 0.20 3.49
C ILE A 102 -12.93 0.86 2.45
N GLU A 103 -12.63 2.11 2.14
CA GLU A 103 -13.42 2.92 1.23
C GLU A 103 -12.53 3.55 0.15
N ILE A 104 -13.05 3.59 -1.08
CA ILE A 104 -12.49 4.42 -2.15
C ILE A 104 -13.52 5.50 -2.43
N LEU A 105 -13.21 6.72 -2.03
CA LEU A 105 -14.08 7.86 -2.20
C LEU A 105 -13.79 8.55 -3.54
N PRO A 106 -14.82 8.99 -4.29
CA PRO A 106 -14.63 9.87 -5.42
C PRO A 106 -14.04 11.20 -4.95
N ARG A 107 -13.29 11.84 -5.84
CA ARG A 107 -12.81 13.21 -5.66
C ARG A 107 -13.84 14.24 -6.09
#